data_AF-A0A965PHI9-F1
#
_entry.id   AF-A0A965PHI9-F1
#
_cell.length_a   1.000
_cell.length_b   1.000
_cell.length_c   1.000
_cell.angle_alpha   90.00
_cell.angle_beta   90.00
_cell.angle_gamma   90.00
#
_symmetry.space_group_name_H-M   'P 1'
#
loop_
_entity.id
_entity.type
_entity.pdbx_description
1 polymer ?
#
loop_
_entity_poly.entity_id
_entity_poly.type
_entity_poly.pdbx_seq_one_letter_code
_entity_poly.pdbx_strand_id
1 'polypeptide(L)'
;MKLWTNQTNQIHKVDDQMLFPRNTYVLPDELTGPTWDDSIPCPHKIKPYYPGRATGGATAVYRAGAIGDAIITTAFVHYLVNESGGCVDVYAPARNLPLYAGLGAKLFPLPPTLEAWDSYDAHLPTDDLFSGQVGNTKLGTGPGNCYDRIYTWMNAGDVDPKYKRPHLYLIEPDHKELIEMHKWPIKGDYFAYHVSSSGPTRTYPPKMGQDAVLALLEAFPNHKAVIIGLDNSNNFKVDHPRVIDLFNVTKQFRSLFPIVSGADFVVAPDSSVNHVAAAFDTPCVSLWGSYDPNDRMTYYQKNVSVFKPDTCPHAPCRPHAGLPQAKCKDATNKLPLTQYWCNAIR
;
A
#
# COMPACT_ATOMS: atom_id res chain seq x y z
N MET A 1 -17.69 -6.21 3.28
CA MET A 1 -18.37 -5.13 4.05
C MET A 1 -19.48 -5.62 4.98
N LYS A 2 -19.70 -4.86 6.06
CA LYS A 2 -20.73 -5.06 7.09
C LYS A 2 -21.45 -3.75 7.45
N LEU A 3 -22.67 -3.83 8.00
CA LEU A 3 -23.38 -2.70 8.61
C LEU A 3 -23.23 -2.77 10.12
N TRP A 4 -23.03 -1.61 10.73
CA TRP A 4 -23.03 -1.46 12.16
C TRP A 4 -23.81 -0.23 12.59
N THR A 5 -24.65 -0.37 13.61
CA THR A 5 -25.39 0.75 14.19
C THR A 5 -24.80 1.08 15.54
N ASN A 6 -24.44 2.35 15.77
CA ASN A 6 -24.00 2.79 17.10
C ASN A 6 -25.19 2.75 18.08
N GLN A 7 -25.28 1.70 18.88
CA GLN A 7 -26.38 1.51 19.85
C GLN A 7 -26.17 2.24 21.19
N THR A 8 -25.13 3.08 21.32
CA THR A 8 -24.89 3.86 22.53
C THR A 8 -25.38 5.30 22.38
N ASN A 9 -25.55 6.00 23.51
CA ASN A 9 -25.81 7.44 23.51
C ASN A 9 -24.52 8.29 23.45
N GLN A 10 -23.39 7.67 23.14
CA GLN A 10 -22.07 8.32 23.09
C GLN A 10 -21.54 8.41 21.67
N ILE A 11 -20.77 9.47 21.42
CA ILE A 11 -19.96 9.59 20.20
C ILE A 11 -18.77 8.66 20.35
N HIS A 12 -18.54 7.79 19.36
CA HIS A 12 -17.35 6.92 19.31
C HIS A 12 -16.29 7.56 18.42
N LYS A 13 -15.04 7.55 18.86
CA LYS A 13 -13.92 8.02 18.04
C LYS A 13 -13.29 6.81 17.33
N VAL A 14 -13.25 6.85 16.00
CA VAL A 14 -12.62 5.84 15.13
C VAL A 14 -11.54 6.53 14.33
N ASP A 15 -10.28 6.30 14.71
CA ASP A 15 -9.16 7.16 14.29
C ASP A 15 -9.48 8.63 14.64
N ASP A 16 -9.27 9.61 13.76
CA ASP A 16 -9.69 11.00 14.00
C ASP A 16 -11.16 11.31 13.68
N GLN A 17 -11.96 10.31 13.29
CA GLN A 17 -13.37 10.49 12.95
C GLN A 17 -14.29 10.27 14.15
N MET A 18 -15.30 11.12 14.27
CA MET A 18 -16.36 11.00 15.28
C MET A 18 -17.59 10.32 14.71
N LEU A 19 -18.03 9.25 15.35
CA LEU A 19 -19.21 8.46 14.98
C LEU A 19 -20.34 8.76 15.95
N PHE A 20 -21.40 9.34 15.41
CA PHE A 20 -22.56 9.78 16.16
C PHE A 20 -23.43 8.63 16.69
N PRO A 21 -24.08 8.84 17.84
CA PRO A 21 -25.11 7.95 18.40
C PRO A 21 -26.19 7.59 17.39
N ARG A 22 -26.69 6.35 17.45
CA ARG A 22 -27.86 5.86 16.70
C ARG A 22 -27.74 5.88 15.18
N ASN A 23 -26.58 6.23 14.63
CA ASN A 23 -26.31 6.17 13.19
C ASN A 23 -25.84 4.77 12.77
N THR A 24 -26.17 4.39 11.54
CA THR A 24 -25.67 3.17 10.89
C THR A 24 -24.55 3.51 9.93
N TYR A 25 -23.49 2.70 9.95
CA TYR A 25 -22.25 2.88 9.18
C TYR A 25 -21.99 1.65 8.31
N VAL A 26 -21.32 1.88 7.18
CA VAL A 26 -20.81 0.81 6.32
C VAL A 26 -19.35 0.57 6.66
N LEU A 27 -19.06 -0.64 7.14
CA LEU A 27 -17.75 -1.07 7.57
C LEU A 27 -17.09 -1.93 6.49
N PRO A 28 -15.88 -1.60 6.02
CA PRO A 28 -15.06 -2.52 5.25
C PRO A 28 -14.59 -3.69 6.12
N ASP A 29 -14.20 -4.79 5.48
CA ASP A 29 -13.86 -6.03 6.19
C ASP A 29 -12.56 -5.89 7.01
N GLU A 30 -11.65 -4.99 6.65
CA GLU A 30 -10.44 -4.69 7.42
C GLU A 30 -10.67 -3.79 8.65
N LEU A 31 -11.86 -3.17 8.81
CA LEU A 31 -12.20 -2.54 10.10
C LEU A 31 -12.59 -3.65 11.10
N THR A 32 -11.58 -4.27 11.69
CA THR A 32 -11.71 -5.30 12.72
C THR A 32 -11.55 -4.71 14.12
N GLY A 33 -12.35 -5.17 15.08
CA GLY A 33 -12.18 -4.80 16.49
C GLY A 33 -13.43 -5.10 17.32
N PRO A 34 -13.31 -5.15 18.67
CA PRO A 34 -14.42 -5.53 19.55
C PRO A 34 -15.69 -4.71 19.37
N THR A 35 -15.54 -3.43 19.00
CA THR A 35 -16.64 -2.50 18.74
C THR A 35 -17.52 -2.94 17.55
N TRP A 36 -16.98 -3.75 16.64
CA TRP A 36 -17.61 -4.10 15.36
C TRP A 36 -18.06 -5.55 15.28
N ASP A 37 -17.94 -6.31 16.38
CA ASP A 37 -18.25 -7.74 16.41
C ASP A 37 -19.75 -8.03 16.25
N ASP A 38 -20.62 -7.04 16.52
CA ASP A 38 -22.07 -7.09 16.31
C ASP A 38 -22.52 -6.62 14.91
N SER A 39 -21.57 -6.33 14.02
CA SER A 39 -21.89 -5.90 12.65
C SER A 39 -22.39 -7.06 11.77
N ILE A 40 -23.30 -6.74 10.84
CA ILE A 40 -23.93 -7.72 9.95
C ILE A 40 -23.43 -7.59 8.51
N PRO A 41 -23.14 -8.68 7.76
CA PRO A 41 -22.71 -8.57 6.37
C PRO A 41 -23.70 -7.81 5.47
N CYS A 42 -23.20 -6.95 4.57
CA CYS A 42 -24.05 -6.13 3.69
C CYS A 42 -23.60 -5.99 2.22
N PRO A 43 -23.17 -7.08 1.55
CA PRO A 43 -22.65 -6.98 0.18
C PRO A 43 -23.66 -6.44 -0.85
N HIS A 44 -24.97 -6.56 -0.59
CA HIS A 44 -26.04 -6.10 -1.47
C HIS A 44 -26.16 -4.56 -1.58
N LYS A 45 -25.43 -3.81 -0.74
CA LYS A 45 -25.37 -2.34 -0.79
C LYS A 45 -24.29 -1.80 -1.73
N ILE A 46 -23.45 -2.66 -2.30
CA ILE A 46 -22.49 -2.26 -3.32
C ILE A 46 -23.24 -2.05 -4.64
N LYS A 47 -23.05 -0.88 -5.23
CA LYS A 47 -23.43 -0.56 -6.61
C LYS A 47 -22.15 -0.61 -7.48
N PRO A 48 -21.77 -1.76 -8.09
CA PRO A 48 -20.46 -1.89 -8.74
C PRO A 48 -20.27 -0.85 -9.83
N TYR A 49 -19.12 -0.17 -9.84
CA TYR A 49 -18.76 0.74 -10.90
C TYR A 49 -18.64 0.00 -12.26
N TYR A 50 -19.07 0.69 -13.32
CA TYR A 50 -18.68 0.42 -14.71
C TYR A 50 -18.71 1.75 -15.50
N PRO A 51 -17.98 1.86 -16.62
CA PRO A 51 -17.98 3.08 -17.43
C PRO A 51 -19.40 3.57 -17.77
N GLY A 52 -19.69 4.84 -17.49
CA GLY A 52 -21.00 5.44 -17.70
C GLY A 52 -21.99 5.33 -16.54
N ARG A 53 -21.72 4.50 -15.52
CA ARG A 53 -22.65 4.32 -14.38
C ARG A 53 -22.88 5.60 -13.56
N ALA A 54 -21.82 6.38 -13.34
CA ALA A 54 -21.82 7.55 -12.46
C ALA A 54 -21.60 8.86 -13.23
N THR A 55 -21.87 8.89 -14.54
CA THR A 55 -21.72 10.11 -15.33
C THR A 55 -22.70 11.18 -14.86
N GLY A 56 -22.18 12.36 -14.51
CA GLY A 56 -22.96 13.44 -13.88
C GLY A 56 -23.34 13.18 -12.42
N GLY A 57 -22.95 12.02 -11.86
CA GLY A 57 -23.23 11.58 -10.50
C GLY A 57 -21.96 11.45 -9.67
N ALA A 58 -21.94 10.51 -8.72
CA ALA A 58 -20.85 10.30 -7.78
C ALA A 58 -20.40 8.83 -7.66
N THR A 59 -19.08 8.62 -7.63
CA THR A 59 -18.47 7.31 -7.32
C THR A 59 -17.77 7.38 -5.97
N ALA A 60 -18.13 6.48 -5.05
CA ALA A 60 -17.39 6.28 -3.80
C ALA A 60 -16.32 5.20 -3.96
N VAL A 61 -15.07 5.55 -3.70
CA VAL A 61 -13.95 4.62 -3.55
C VAL A 61 -13.71 4.41 -2.06
N TYR A 62 -13.53 3.17 -1.59
CA TYR A 62 -13.22 2.93 -0.18
C TYR A 62 -11.99 2.04 0.02
N ARG A 63 -11.16 2.42 0.99
CA ARG A 63 -9.91 1.75 1.31
C ARG A 63 -9.44 1.97 2.76
N ALA A 64 -9.63 0.98 3.62
CA ALA A 64 -9.27 0.91 5.04
C ALA A 64 -7.90 0.28 5.32
N GLY A 65 -7.44 -0.62 4.45
CA GLY A 65 -6.32 -1.49 4.77
C GLY A 65 -4.92 -0.85 4.70
N ALA A 66 -3.91 -1.71 4.53
CA ALA A 66 -2.49 -1.36 4.48
C ALA A 66 -2.16 -0.21 3.49
N ILE A 67 -1.15 0.60 3.87
CA ILE A 67 -0.65 1.76 3.11
C ILE A 67 -0.25 1.37 1.68
N GLY A 68 0.33 0.19 1.48
CA GLY A 68 0.72 -0.30 0.15
C GLY A 68 -0.47 -0.33 -0.82
N ASP A 69 -1.56 -1.01 -0.47
CA ASP A 69 -2.72 -1.05 -1.36
C ASP A 69 -3.49 0.28 -1.39
N ALA A 70 -3.36 1.15 -0.37
CA ALA A 70 -3.86 2.53 -0.44
C ALA A 70 -3.13 3.35 -1.52
N ILE A 71 -1.82 3.19 -1.65
CA ILE A 71 -1.06 3.81 -2.74
C ILE A 71 -1.46 3.19 -4.08
N ILE A 72 -1.61 1.87 -4.19
CA ILE A 72 -2.11 1.23 -5.42
C ILE A 72 -3.50 1.79 -5.79
N THR A 73 -4.37 2.02 -4.81
CA THR A 73 -5.73 2.56 -5.01
C THR A 73 -5.72 3.92 -5.72
N THR A 74 -4.67 4.73 -5.56
CA THR A 74 -4.55 6.03 -6.24
C THR A 74 -4.62 5.92 -7.76
N ALA A 75 -4.23 4.79 -8.34
CA ALA A 75 -4.34 4.53 -9.78
C ALA A 75 -5.80 4.52 -10.25
N PHE A 76 -6.68 3.85 -9.49
CA PHE A 76 -8.10 3.77 -9.82
C PHE A 76 -8.81 5.10 -9.54
N VAL A 77 -8.41 5.80 -8.48
CA VAL A 77 -8.91 7.17 -8.22
C VAL A 77 -8.53 8.08 -9.38
N HIS A 78 -7.28 8.02 -9.85
CA HIS A 78 -6.83 8.79 -11.01
C HIS A 78 -7.63 8.44 -12.27
N TYR A 79 -7.87 7.16 -12.56
CA TYR A 79 -8.75 6.75 -13.65
C TYR A 79 -10.15 7.34 -13.51
N LEU A 80 -10.80 7.16 -12.35
CA LEU A 80 -12.18 7.60 -12.14
C LEU A 80 -12.32 9.13 -12.26
N VAL A 81 -11.36 9.89 -11.73
CA VAL A 81 -11.38 11.36 -11.81
C VAL A 81 -11.30 11.83 -13.27
N ASN A 82 -10.53 11.14 -14.11
CA ASN A 82 -10.35 11.54 -15.51
C ASN A 82 -11.44 10.99 -16.44
N GLU A 83 -11.97 9.79 -16.17
CA GLU A 83 -12.75 9.02 -17.15
C GLU A 83 -14.21 8.78 -16.75
N SER A 84 -14.59 8.89 -15.47
CA SER A 84 -15.96 8.52 -15.04
C SER A 84 -17.05 9.52 -15.46
N GLY A 85 -16.67 10.79 -15.70
CA GLY A 85 -17.60 11.89 -15.96
C GLY A 85 -18.44 12.31 -14.75
N GLY A 86 -18.14 11.80 -13.55
CA GLY A 86 -18.78 12.17 -12.29
C GLY A 86 -17.77 12.66 -11.25
N CYS A 87 -18.24 12.99 -10.05
CA CYS A 87 -17.35 13.25 -8.94
C CYS A 87 -16.85 11.95 -8.30
N VAL A 88 -15.67 12.01 -7.69
CA VAL A 88 -15.05 10.88 -7.01
C VAL A 88 -14.80 11.27 -5.56
N ASP A 89 -15.34 10.46 -4.67
CA ASP A 89 -15.19 10.61 -3.23
C ASP A 89 -14.42 9.39 -2.70
N VAL A 90 -13.36 9.62 -1.92
CA VAL A 90 -12.51 8.57 -1.35
C VAL A 90 -12.74 8.50 0.15
N TYR A 91 -13.16 7.32 0.62
CA TYR A 91 -13.22 6.96 2.02
C TYR A 91 -11.96 6.18 2.43
N ALA A 92 -11.15 6.74 3.33
CA ALA A 92 -9.96 6.06 3.88
C ALA A 92 -9.78 6.36 5.39
N PRO A 93 -8.91 5.65 6.13
CA PRO A 93 -8.55 6.05 7.48
C PRO A 93 -7.98 7.46 7.48
N ALA A 94 -8.27 8.26 8.51
CA ALA A 94 -7.89 9.67 8.57
C ALA A 94 -6.39 9.88 8.29
N ARG A 95 -5.54 9.04 8.90
CA ARG A 95 -4.08 9.01 8.68
C ARG A 95 -3.65 8.76 7.23
N ASN A 96 -4.49 8.11 6.42
CA ASN A 96 -4.20 7.77 5.03
C ASN A 96 -4.80 8.76 4.03
N LEU A 97 -5.75 9.63 4.42
CA LEU A 97 -6.35 10.62 3.52
C LEU A 97 -5.31 11.47 2.79
N PRO A 98 -4.24 11.94 3.45
CA PRO A 98 -3.22 12.73 2.76
C PRO A 98 -2.62 12.03 1.55
N LEU A 99 -2.60 10.69 1.46
CA LEU A 99 -2.07 9.95 0.30
C LEU A 99 -2.76 10.32 -1.02
N TYR A 100 -4.03 10.73 -0.95
CA TYR A 100 -4.85 11.05 -2.12
C TYR A 100 -4.83 12.55 -2.48
N ALA A 101 -4.06 13.35 -1.75
CA ALA A 101 -3.94 14.78 -2.02
C ALA A 101 -3.45 15.04 -3.46
N GLY A 102 -4.10 15.99 -4.14
CA GLY A 102 -3.77 16.37 -5.53
C GLY A 102 -4.45 15.54 -6.62
N LEU A 103 -5.11 14.42 -6.30
CA LEU A 103 -5.77 13.56 -7.30
C LEU A 103 -7.10 14.10 -7.85
N GLY A 104 -7.64 15.19 -7.29
CA GLY A 104 -8.93 15.75 -7.71
C GLY A 104 -10.17 15.08 -7.11
N ALA A 105 -9.99 14.08 -6.23
CA ALA A 105 -11.08 13.46 -5.48
C ALA A 105 -11.37 14.20 -4.16
N LYS A 106 -12.61 14.14 -3.67
CA LYS A 106 -12.96 14.59 -2.31
C LYS A 106 -12.59 13.51 -1.32
N LEU A 107 -12.11 13.89 -0.15
CA LEU A 107 -11.53 12.97 0.82
C LEU A 107 -12.38 12.96 2.09
N PHE A 108 -12.84 11.77 2.48
CA PHE A 108 -13.66 11.56 3.66
C PHE A 108 -13.05 10.46 4.52
N PRO A 109 -13.01 10.61 5.85
CA PRO A 109 -12.56 9.55 6.72
C PRO A 109 -13.58 8.40 6.78
N LEU A 110 -13.09 7.18 6.94
CA LEU A 110 -13.91 6.00 7.23
C LEU A 110 -14.47 6.03 8.67
N PRO A 111 -15.56 5.27 8.94
CA PRO A 111 -16.50 4.70 7.96
C PRO A 111 -17.54 5.72 7.46
N PRO A 112 -18.08 5.59 6.22
CA PRO A 112 -19.24 6.34 5.77
C PRO A 112 -20.50 5.95 6.58
N THR A 113 -21.44 6.89 6.71
CA THR A 113 -22.80 6.55 7.13
C THR A 113 -23.50 5.75 6.03
N LEU A 114 -24.48 4.93 6.41
CA LEU A 114 -25.30 4.18 5.44
C LEU A 114 -26.06 5.11 4.48
N GLU A 115 -26.53 6.26 4.96
CA GLU A 115 -27.20 7.25 4.13
C GLU A 115 -26.25 7.82 3.06
N ALA A 116 -25.04 8.22 3.44
CA ALA A 116 -24.04 8.69 2.50
C ALA A 116 -23.70 7.57 1.49
N TRP A 117 -23.50 6.35 1.98
CA TRP A 117 -23.23 5.18 1.13
C TRP A 117 -24.34 4.94 0.09
N ASP A 118 -25.60 4.93 0.52
CA ASP A 118 -26.74 4.69 -0.37
C ASP A 118 -26.92 5.82 -1.41
N SER A 119 -26.39 7.03 -1.14
CA SER A 119 -26.47 8.18 -2.03
C SER A 119 -25.60 8.10 -3.29
N TYR A 120 -24.52 7.29 -3.28
CA TYR A 120 -23.61 7.19 -4.42
C TYR A 120 -24.21 6.38 -5.57
N ASP A 121 -23.87 6.74 -6.82
CA ASP A 121 -24.32 6.02 -8.01
C ASP A 121 -23.51 4.74 -8.26
N ALA A 122 -22.24 4.78 -7.89
CA ALA A 122 -21.29 3.70 -8.04
C ALA A 122 -20.33 3.59 -6.84
N HIS A 123 -19.80 2.39 -6.65
CA HIS A 123 -18.85 2.06 -5.59
C HIS A 123 -17.67 1.30 -6.18
N LEU A 124 -16.46 1.64 -5.72
CA LEU A 124 -15.23 0.89 -5.97
C LEU A 124 -14.64 0.37 -4.65
N PRO A 125 -14.88 -0.91 -4.33
CA PRO A 125 -14.51 -1.55 -3.08
C PRO A 125 -13.09 -2.07 -2.99
N THR A 126 -12.07 -1.21 -2.95
CA THR A 126 -10.69 -1.70 -3.14
C THR A 126 -10.18 -2.58 -2.01
N ASP A 127 -10.62 -2.36 -0.77
CA ASP A 127 -10.40 -3.27 0.37
C ASP A 127 -10.72 -4.72 0.02
N ASP A 128 -11.99 -4.99 -0.24
CA ASP A 128 -12.50 -6.32 -0.53
C ASP A 128 -11.90 -6.88 -1.86
N LEU A 129 -11.56 -6.01 -2.82
CA LEU A 129 -10.91 -6.40 -4.08
C LEU A 129 -9.42 -6.76 -3.92
N PHE A 130 -8.73 -6.25 -2.90
CA PHE A 130 -7.35 -6.63 -2.60
C PHE A 130 -7.26 -7.82 -1.66
N SER A 131 -8.21 -7.95 -0.73
CA SER A 131 -8.16 -8.93 0.37
C SER A 131 -9.06 -10.15 0.17
N GLY A 132 -10.03 -10.14 -0.76
CA GLY A 132 -11.07 -11.18 -0.77
C GLY A 132 -11.96 -11.26 -2.01
N GLN A 133 -13.19 -11.75 -1.78
CA GLN A 133 -14.25 -11.83 -2.78
C GLN A 133 -15.22 -10.66 -2.57
N VAL A 134 -15.43 -9.84 -3.59
CA VAL A 134 -16.52 -8.86 -3.58
C VAL A 134 -17.78 -9.50 -4.12
N GLY A 135 -18.86 -9.52 -3.33
CA GLY A 135 -20.18 -9.96 -3.79
C GLY A 135 -20.18 -11.37 -4.40
N ASN A 136 -19.47 -12.33 -3.78
CA ASN A 136 -19.26 -13.71 -4.25
C ASN A 136 -18.41 -13.84 -5.54
N THR A 137 -17.72 -12.79 -5.99
CA THR A 137 -16.78 -12.89 -7.11
C THR A 137 -15.39 -13.32 -6.63
N LYS A 138 -14.77 -14.30 -7.30
CA LYS A 138 -13.37 -14.72 -7.03
C LYS A 138 -12.31 -13.73 -7.55
N LEU A 139 -12.72 -12.54 -8.03
CA LEU A 139 -11.85 -11.63 -8.77
C LEU A 139 -10.79 -10.94 -7.91
N GLY A 140 -10.97 -10.84 -6.58
CA GLY A 140 -9.99 -10.18 -5.71
C GLY A 140 -8.86 -11.08 -5.20
N THR A 141 -9.03 -12.41 -5.22
CA THR A 141 -8.03 -13.37 -4.71
C THR A 141 -7.60 -14.35 -5.81
N GLY A 142 -6.36 -14.22 -6.29
CA GLY A 142 -5.82 -15.11 -7.30
C GLY A 142 -4.47 -14.65 -7.85
N PRO A 143 -3.83 -15.45 -8.71
CA PRO A 143 -2.66 -15.02 -9.47
C PRO A 143 -3.04 -13.88 -10.44
N GLY A 144 -2.04 -13.12 -10.88
CA GLY A 144 -2.19 -12.07 -11.89
C GLY A 144 -2.08 -10.67 -11.33
N ASN A 145 -1.99 -9.69 -12.23
CA ASN A 145 -1.78 -8.30 -11.85
C ASN A 145 -3.06 -7.69 -11.23
N CYS A 146 -2.93 -7.01 -10.10
CA CYS A 146 -4.09 -6.45 -9.40
C CYS A 146 -4.81 -5.32 -10.14
N TYR A 147 -4.11 -4.52 -10.94
CA TYR A 147 -4.74 -3.49 -11.76
C TYR A 147 -5.69 -4.11 -12.77
N ASP A 148 -5.22 -5.13 -13.49
CA ASP A 148 -6.02 -5.82 -14.49
C ASP A 148 -7.24 -6.50 -13.88
N ARG A 149 -7.09 -7.14 -12.72
CA ARG A 149 -8.22 -7.76 -12.02
C ARG A 149 -9.27 -6.74 -11.60
N ILE A 150 -8.84 -5.60 -11.06
CA ILE A 150 -9.77 -4.56 -10.61
C ILE A 150 -10.45 -3.89 -11.81
N TYR A 151 -9.72 -3.58 -12.89
CA TYR A 151 -10.33 -3.04 -14.11
C TYR A 151 -11.27 -4.04 -14.80
N THR A 152 -10.97 -5.34 -14.71
CA THR A 152 -11.88 -6.41 -15.14
C THR A 152 -13.15 -6.40 -14.31
N TRP A 153 -13.04 -6.30 -12.97
CA TRP A 153 -14.21 -6.19 -12.08
C TRP A 153 -15.05 -4.95 -12.38
N MET A 154 -14.40 -3.82 -12.70
CA MET A 154 -15.03 -2.57 -13.12
C MET A 154 -15.66 -2.64 -14.52
N ASN A 155 -15.48 -3.73 -15.27
CA ASN A 155 -15.86 -3.81 -16.68
C ASN A 155 -15.37 -2.60 -17.50
N ALA A 156 -14.14 -2.13 -17.21
CA ALA A 156 -13.57 -0.93 -17.80
C ALA A 156 -12.97 -1.15 -19.20
N GLY A 157 -12.99 -2.39 -19.70
CA GLY A 157 -12.38 -2.77 -20.96
C GLY A 157 -10.85 -2.78 -20.88
N ASP A 158 -10.21 -2.50 -22.02
CA ASP A 158 -8.76 -2.31 -22.07
C ASP A 158 -8.41 -0.90 -21.61
N VAL A 159 -7.78 -0.82 -20.44
CA VAL A 159 -7.43 0.44 -19.80
C VAL A 159 -5.98 0.80 -20.12
N ASP A 160 -5.74 2.06 -20.49
CA ASP A 160 -4.40 2.58 -20.77
C ASP A 160 -3.42 2.27 -19.61
N PRO A 161 -2.22 1.73 -19.90
CA PRO A 161 -1.19 1.46 -18.88
C PRO A 161 -0.87 2.63 -17.95
N LYS A 162 -1.08 3.89 -18.40
CA LYS A 162 -0.91 5.07 -17.55
C LYS A 162 -1.80 5.02 -16.32
N TYR A 163 -2.96 4.36 -16.36
CA TYR A 163 -3.86 4.18 -15.22
C TYR A 163 -3.60 2.88 -14.43
N LYS A 164 -2.60 2.09 -14.81
CA LYS A 164 -2.22 0.84 -14.13
C LYS A 164 -0.97 1.00 -13.27
N ARG A 165 -0.73 2.22 -12.78
CA ARG A 165 0.32 2.54 -11.81
C ARG A 165 -0.16 3.59 -10.81
N PRO A 166 0.43 3.66 -9.61
CA PRO A 166 0.05 4.66 -8.61
C PRO A 166 0.28 6.09 -9.09
N HIS A 167 -0.48 7.04 -8.56
CA HIS A 167 -0.34 8.47 -8.80
C HIS A 167 -0.25 9.18 -7.46
N LEU A 168 0.86 9.88 -7.23
CA LEU A 168 1.11 10.64 -6.02
C LEU A 168 1.65 12.01 -6.41
N TYR A 169 1.33 13.00 -5.59
CA TYR A 169 1.85 14.36 -5.73
C TYR A 169 2.65 14.70 -4.48
N LEU A 170 3.73 15.46 -4.68
CA LEU A 170 4.36 16.19 -3.60
C LEU A 170 3.50 17.41 -3.26
N ILE A 171 3.27 17.61 -1.98
CA ILE A 171 2.63 18.81 -1.43
C ILE A 171 3.59 19.47 -0.43
N GLU A 172 3.38 20.75 -0.16
CA GLU A 172 4.26 21.53 0.72
C GLU A 172 4.48 20.89 2.10
N PRO A 173 3.45 20.33 2.78
CA PRO A 173 3.62 19.61 4.04
C PRO A 173 4.59 18.42 4.03
N ASP A 174 4.84 17.78 2.89
CA ASP A 174 5.67 16.55 2.83
C ASP A 174 7.12 16.79 3.23
N HIS A 175 7.60 18.02 3.06
CA HIS A 175 8.98 18.40 3.34
C HIS A 175 9.17 18.87 4.78
N LYS A 176 8.08 19.27 5.45
CA LYS A 176 8.12 20.01 6.71
C LYS A 176 8.85 19.25 7.80
N GLU A 177 8.52 17.97 7.99
CA GLU A 177 9.17 17.13 9.00
C GLU A 177 10.69 17.01 8.74
N LEU A 178 11.10 16.79 7.48
CA LEU A 178 12.52 16.68 7.14
C LEU A 178 13.28 18.00 7.29
N ILE A 179 12.64 19.14 7.00
CA ILE A 179 13.20 20.47 7.20
C ILE A 179 13.42 20.74 8.68
N GLU A 180 12.42 20.45 9.52
CA GLU A 180 12.50 20.60 10.99
C GLU A 180 13.62 19.75 11.60
N MET A 181 13.93 18.60 11.01
CA MET A 181 15.05 17.75 11.41
C MET A 181 16.41 18.15 10.82
N HIS A 182 16.45 19.21 10.00
CA HIS A 182 17.64 19.61 9.22
C HIS A 182 18.18 18.48 8.32
N LYS A 183 17.27 17.66 7.77
CA LYS A 183 17.58 16.53 6.87
C LYS A 183 17.19 16.82 5.41
N TRP A 184 16.59 17.98 5.14
CA TRP A 184 16.18 18.41 3.79
C TRP A 184 16.68 19.84 3.46
N PRO A 185 17.09 20.12 2.20
CA PRO A 185 17.26 19.17 1.10
C PRO A 185 18.47 18.24 1.31
N ILE A 186 18.35 17.00 0.83
CA ILE A 186 19.47 16.06 0.79
C ILE A 186 20.41 16.53 -0.32
N LYS A 187 21.64 16.92 0.05
CA LYS A 187 22.63 17.44 -0.91
C LYS A 187 23.38 16.31 -1.60
N GLY A 188 23.56 16.43 -2.92
CA GLY A 188 24.32 15.47 -3.76
C GLY A 188 23.54 14.19 -4.05
N ASP A 189 24.14 13.33 -4.88
CA ASP A 189 23.57 12.09 -5.37
C ASP A 189 23.31 11.09 -4.23
N TYR A 190 22.19 10.37 -4.27
CA TYR A 190 21.85 9.40 -3.26
C TYR A 190 20.88 8.33 -3.74
N PHE A 191 20.97 7.17 -3.11
CA PHE A 191 19.93 6.15 -3.19
C PHE A 191 19.20 6.04 -1.86
N ALA A 192 17.92 5.68 -1.91
CA ALA A 192 17.14 5.36 -0.72
C ALA A 192 17.09 3.83 -0.52
N TYR A 193 17.27 3.38 0.72
CA TYR A 193 17.15 1.97 1.09
C TYR A 193 16.02 1.82 2.12
N HIS A 194 14.95 1.13 1.74
CA HIS A 194 13.82 0.86 2.64
C HIS A 194 14.01 -0.46 3.36
N VAL A 195 14.02 -0.41 4.70
CA VAL A 195 14.46 -1.54 5.52
C VAL A 195 13.44 -2.68 5.59
N SER A 196 12.17 -2.37 5.82
CA SER A 196 11.16 -3.35 6.23
C SER A 196 9.89 -3.26 5.41
N SER A 197 9.11 -4.33 5.37
CA SER A 197 7.71 -4.32 4.93
C SER A 197 6.79 -4.53 6.15
N SER A 198 5.47 -4.48 5.97
CA SER A 198 4.54 -4.72 7.07
C SER A 198 4.49 -6.17 7.56
N GLY A 199 5.19 -7.10 6.91
CA GLY A 199 5.26 -8.50 7.35
C GLY A 199 6.65 -9.09 7.16
N PRO A 200 7.18 -9.88 8.12
CA PRO A 200 8.55 -10.39 8.04
C PRO A 200 8.79 -11.30 6.83
N THR A 201 7.73 -11.87 6.23
CA THR A 201 7.79 -12.71 5.03
C THR A 201 8.16 -11.97 3.75
N ARG A 202 8.10 -10.65 3.78
CA ARG A 202 8.40 -9.74 2.67
C ARG A 202 9.60 -8.85 2.97
N THR A 203 10.07 -8.81 4.22
CA THR A 203 11.25 -8.04 4.63
C THR A 203 12.53 -8.80 4.28
N TYR A 204 13.48 -8.13 3.63
CA TYR A 204 14.82 -8.68 3.42
C TYR A 204 15.57 -8.74 4.76
N PRO A 205 16.34 -9.83 5.07
CA PRO A 205 16.94 -9.95 6.39
C PRO A 205 17.86 -8.77 6.73
N PRO A 206 17.76 -8.20 7.95
CA PRO A 206 18.43 -6.95 8.28
C PRO A 206 19.94 -6.98 8.05
N LYS A 207 20.61 -8.07 8.45
CA LYS A 207 22.06 -8.20 8.27
C LYS A 207 22.47 -8.21 6.81
N MET A 208 21.74 -8.96 5.97
CA MET A 208 21.97 -8.99 4.53
C MET A 208 21.67 -7.64 3.88
N GLY A 209 20.66 -6.92 4.39
CA GLY A 209 20.37 -5.55 3.95
C GLY A 209 21.48 -4.56 4.30
N GLN A 210 22.09 -4.67 5.48
CA GLN A 210 23.26 -3.86 5.85
C GLN A 210 24.43 -4.13 4.91
N ASP A 211 24.70 -5.41 4.63
CA ASP A 211 25.78 -5.81 3.72
C ASP A 211 25.50 -5.31 2.29
N ALA A 212 24.23 -5.35 1.84
CA ALA A 212 23.81 -4.79 0.55
C ALA A 212 24.00 -3.26 0.48
N VAL A 213 23.67 -2.51 1.54
CA VAL A 213 23.91 -1.06 1.58
C VAL A 213 25.40 -0.75 1.45
N LEU A 214 26.28 -1.49 2.13
CA LEU A 214 27.72 -1.30 2.02
C LEU A 214 28.24 -1.61 0.62
N ALA A 215 27.77 -2.70 0.00
CA ALA A 215 28.12 -3.05 -1.37
C ALA A 215 27.64 -1.99 -2.39
N LEU A 216 26.45 -1.42 -2.19
CA LEU A 216 25.96 -0.31 -3.02
C LEU A 216 26.79 0.96 -2.83
N LEU A 217 27.19 1.29 -1.60
CA LEU A 217 28.08 2.43 -1.36
C LEU A 217 29.45 2.27 -2.03
N GLU A 218 29.97 1.04 -2.11
CA GLU A 218 31.19 0.72 -2.85
C GLU A 218 30.99 0.88 -4.36
N ALA A 219 29.89 0.32 -4.91
CA ALA A 219 29.58 0.41 -6.34
C ALA A 219 29.25 1.84 -6.81
N PHE A 220 28.70 2.68 -5.92
CA PHE A 220 28.34 4.08 -6.19
C PHE A 220 29.15 5.02 -5.27
N PRO A 221 30.44 5.30 -5.57
CA PRO A 221 31.36 5.98 -4.66
C PRO A 221 31.00 7.44 -4.35
N ASN A 222 30.20 8.08 -5.21
CA ASN A 222 29.74 9.45 -5.03
C ASN A 222 28.37 9.56 -4.34
N HIS A 223 27.64 8.43 -4.21
CA HIS A 223 26.30 8.45 -3.64
C HIS A 223 26.33 8.40 -2.11
N LYS A 224 25.29 8.96 -1.51
CA LYS A 224 24.89 8.70 -0.13
C LYS A 224 23.86 7.59 -0.07
N ALA A 225 23.78 6.91 1.08
CA ALA A 225 22.72 5.95 1.37
C ALA A 225 21.74 6.57 2.36
N VAL A 226 20.48 6.75 1.96
CA VAL A 226 19.42 7.26 2.84
C VAL A 226 18.58 6.09 3.32
N ILE A 227 18.72 5.73 4.59
CA ILE A 227 18.04 4.57 5.16
C ILE A 227 16.68 5.01 5.69
N ILE A 228 15.61 4.39 5.19
CA ILE A 228 14.22 4.77 5.50
C ILE A 228 13.39 3.55 5.93
N GLY A 229 12.28 3.82 6.62
CA GLY A 229 11.30 2.82 7.02
C GLY A 229 10.99 2.87 8.51
N LEU A 230 10.04 2.03 8.93
CA LEU A 230 9.59 1.89 10.31
C LEU A 230 9.51 0.42 10.67
N ASP A 231 10.34 -0.02 11.60
CA ASP A 231 10.26 -1.33 12.26
C ASP A 231 11.01 -1.26 13.59
N ASN A 232 10.24 -1.04 14.67
CA ASN A 232 10.77 -0.93 16.03
C ASN A 232 11.31 -2.27 16.58
N SER A 233 11.05 -3.40 15.89
CA SER A 233 11.59 -4.71 16.27
C SER A 233 12.98 -4.97 15.68
N ASN A 234 13.44 -4.11 14.78
CA ASN A 234 14.69 -4.26 14.07
C ASN A 234 15.67 -3.14 14.43
N ASN A 235 16.93 -3.49 14.64
CA ASN A 235 18.02 -2.54 14.83
C ASN A 235 18.88 -2.48 13.56
N PHE A 236 18.36 -1.82 12.52
CA PHE A 236 19.09 -1.65 11.26
C PHE A 236 20.03 -0.46 11.36
N LYS A 237 21.33 -0.72 11.55
CA LYS A 237 22.38 0.31 11.58
C LYS A 237 23.51 -0.04 10.61
N VAL A 238 23.95 0.96 9.85
CA VAL A 238 25.09 0.86 8.94
C VAL A 238 26.10 1.93 9.33
N ASP A 239 27.26 1.49 9.83
CA ASP A 239 28.32 2.41 10.24
C ASP A 239 29.17 2.80 9.02
N HIS A 240 28.81 3.92 8.40
CA HIS A 240 29.52 4.45 7.25
C HIS A 240 29.30 5.97 7.10
N PRO A 241 30.32 6.79 6.80
CA PRO A 241 30.21 8.26 6.81
C PRO A 241 29.26 8.85 5.75
N ARG A 242 28.93 8.09 4.70
CA ARG A 242 27.96 8.48 3.66
C ARG A 242 26.52 8.01 3.92
N VAL A 243 26.24 7.43 5.10
CA VAL A 243 24.90 7.00 5.48
C VAL A 243 24.15 8.16 6.15
N ILE A 244 22.94 8.43 5.67
CA ILE A 244 21.95 9.28 6.33
C ILE A 244 20.87 8.36 6.90
N ASP A 245 20.91 8.16 8.21
CA ASP A 245 19.93 7.31 8.90
C ASP A 245 18.64 8.09 9.22
N LEU A 246 17.54 7.67 8.59
CA LEU A 246 16.17 8.14 8.85
C LEU A 246 15.26 6.96 9.26
N PHE A 247 15.82 5.80 9.56
CA PHE A 247 15.07 4.62 9.96
C PHE A 247 14.46 4.81 11.35
N ASN A 248 13.15 4.57 11.49
CA ASN A 248 12.37 4.86 12.70
C ASN A 248 12.35 6.35 13.11
N VAL A 249 12.65 7.29 12.20
CA VAL A 249 12.73 8.72 12.52
C VAL A 249 11.46 9.48 12.11
N THR A 250 10.95 9.26 10.90
CA THR A 250 9.79 10.00 10.37
C THR A 250 8.48 9.54 11.02
N LYS A 251 7.65 10.48 11.46
CA LYS A 251 6.33 10.21 12.05
C LYS A 251 5.25 10.08 10.98
N GLN A 252 5.40 10.80 9.87
CA GLN A 252 4.44 10.78 8.78
C GLN A 252 4.98 9.95 7.62
N PHE A 253 4.16 9.05 7.09
CA PHE A 253 4.56 8.24 5.93
C PHE A 253 4.87 9.11 4.70
N ARG A 254 4.16 10.23 4.52
CA ARG A 254 4.38 11.16 3.40
C ARG A 254 5.74 11.86 3.44
N SER A 255 6.39 11.92 4.60
CA SER A 255 7.77 12.42 4.71
C SER A 255 8.77 11.58 3.90
N LEU A 256 8.39 10.36 3.50
CA LEU A 256 9.20 9.54 2.60
C LEU A 256 9.11 9.97 1.13
N PHE A 257 8.08 10.73 0.73
CA PHE A 257 7.85 11.11 -0.66
C PHE A 257 8.95 12.00 -1.24
N PRO A 258 9.39 13.09 -0.57
CA PRO A 258 10.51 13.89 -1.07
C PRO A 258 11.82 13.10 -1.13
N ILE A 259 12.03 12.15 -0.21
CA ILE A 259 13.21 11.27 -0.23
C ILE A 259 13.17 10.33 -1.44
N VAL A 260 12.02 9.70 -1.69
CA VAL A 260 11.88 8.75 -2.80
C VAL A 260 11.90 9.46 -4.15
N SER A 261 11.18 10.57 -4.29
CA SER A 261 11.12 11.34 -5.54
C SER A 261 12.45 12.00 -5.91
N GLY A 262 13.29 12.34 -4.93
CA GLY A 262 14.59 12.96 -5.16
C GLY A 262 15.77 11.98 -5.24
N ALA A 263 15.55 10.68 -5.04
CA ALA A 263 16.62 9.69 -5.09
C ALA A 263 16.96 9.30 -6.54
N ASP A 264 18.23 8.98 -6.81
CA ASP A 264 18.64 8.43 -8.11
C ASP A 264 18.05 7.04 -8.35
N PHE A 265 17.95 6.25 -7.28
CA PHE A 265 17.20 5.00 -7.25
C PHE A 265 16.81 4.60 -5.82
N VAL A 266 15.86 3.68 -5.71
CA VAL A 266 15.38 3.10 -4.45
C VAL A 266 15.62 1.60 -4.43
N VAL A 267 16.05 1.07 -3.28
CA VAL A 267 16.04 -0.37 -3.01
C VAL A 267 15.02 -0.64 -1.91
N ALA A 268 14.07 -1.52 -2.14
CA ALA A 268 13.01 -1.78 -1.17
C ALA A 268 12.48 -3.23 -1.25
N PRO A 269 12.10 -3.85 -0.11
CA PRO A 269 11.32 -5.08 -0.12
C PRO A 269 9.93 -4.86 -0.76
N ASP A 270 9.16 -5.92 -1.00
CA ASP A 270 7.72 -5.83 -1.30
C ASP A 270 6.96 -5.04 -0.21
N SER A 271 6.89 -3.72 -0.41
CA SER A 271 6.44 -2.72 0.56
C SER A 271 5.76 -1.54 -0.14
N SER A 272 5.16 -0.65 0.65
CA SER A 272 4.57 0.59 0.16
C SER A 272 5.56 1.48 -0.60
N VAL A 273 6.85 1.47 -0.26
CA VAL A 273 7.86 2.33 -0.89
C VAL A 273 8.10 1.97 -2.35
N ASN A 274 7.96 0.70 -2.75
CA ASN A 274 7.99 0.31 -4.17
C ASN A 274 6.92 1.04 -4.99
N HIS A 275 5.74 1.19 -4.41
CA HIS A 275 4.61 1.87 -5.07
C HIS A 275 4.80 3.38 -5.07
N VAL A 276 5.43 3.97 -4.04
CA VAL A 276 5.82 5.38 -4.03
C VAL A 276 6.83 5.67 -5.14
N ALA A 277 7.86 4.84 -5.29
CA ALA A 277 8.86 5.00 -6.35
C ALA A 277 8.23 4.96 -7.74
N ALA A 278 7.29 4.03 -7.97
CA ALA A 278 6.56 3.95 -9.24
C ALA A 278 5.65 5.15 -9.52
N ALA A 279 5.08 5.76 -8.47
CA ALA A 279 4.26 6.96 -8.61
C ALA A 279 5.09 8.16 -9.10
N PHE A 280 6.27 8.34 -8.51
CA PHE A 280 7.19 9.43 -8.85
C PHE A 280 8.12 9.11 -10.02
N ASP A 281 7.97 7.93 -10.64
CA ASP A 281 8.82 7.48 -11.74
C ASP A 281 10.33 7.45 -11.35
N THR A 282 10.58 7.12 -10.08
CA THR A 282 11.93 6.88 -9.54
C THR A 282 12.34 5.44 -9.83
N PRO A 283 13.56 5.20 -10.37
CA PRO A 283 14.10 3.85 -10.52
C PRO A 283 14.08 3.06 -9.22
N CYS A 284 13.67 1.80 -9.25
CA CYS A 284 13.56 1.00 -8.04
C CYS A 284 13.98 -0.46 -8.26
N VAL A 285 14.89 -0.95 -7.42
CA VAL A 285 15.20 -2.37 -7.30
C VAL A 285 14.36 -2.94 -6.16
N SER A 286 13.37 -3.77 -6.51
CA SER A 286 12.44 -4.33 -5.53
C SER A 286 12.80 -5.77 -5.16
N LEU A 287 12.75 -6.12 -3.88
CA LEU A 287 13.15 -7.44 -3.37
C LEU A 287 11.90 -8.29 -3.06
N TRP A 288 11.77 -9.44 -3.72
CA TRP A 288 10.59 -10.29 -3.66
C TRP A 288 10.90 -11.69 -3.16
N GLY A 289 9.88 -12.37 -2.60
CA GLY A 289 10.01 -13.76 -2.20
C GLY A 289 8.68 -14.46 -2.03
N SER A 290 7.86 -14.03 -1.06
CA SER A 290 6.58 -14.70 -0.79
C SER A 290 5.49 -14.40 -1.81
N TYR A 291 5.64 -13.34 -2.60
CA TYR A 291 4.73 -12.90 -3.66
C TYR A 291 5.47 -12.81 -5.00
N ASP A 292 4.73 -12.98 -6.09
CA ASP A 292 5.26 -12.78 -7.45
C ASP A 292 5.27 -11.28 -7.75
N PRO A 293 6.38 -10.70 -8.25
CA PRO A 293 6.42 -9.29 -8.62
C PRO A 293 5.36 -8.91 -9.66
N ASN A 294 4.99 -9.82 -10.57
CA ASN A 294 3.96 -9.55 -11.58
C ASN A 294 2.56 -9.33 -11.00
N ASP A 295 2.31 -9.75 -9.75
CA ASP A 295 1.02 -9.52 -9.11
C ASP A 295 0.76 -8.02 -8.86
N ARG A 296 1.82 -7.19 -8.82
CA ARG A 296 1.75 -5.75 -8.48
C ARG A 296 2.49 -4.84 -9.47
N MET A 297 3.60 -5.29 -10.05
CA MET A 297 4.62 -4.40 -10.62
C MET A 297 4.67 -4.39 -12.15
N THR A 298 3.81 -5.14 -12.84
CA THR A 298 3.84 -5.32 -14.30
C THR A 298 3.92 -4.00 -15.08
N TYR A 299 3.33 -2.93 -14.56
CA TYR A 299 3.24 -1.63 -15.20
C TYR A 299 4.24 -0.60 -14.68
N TYR A 300 5.17 -1.01 -13.81
CA TYR A 300 6.13 -0.10 -13.18
C TYR A 300 7.42 -0.08 -14.00
N GLN A 301 7.47 0.78 -15.01
CA GLN A 301 8.48 0.74 -16.08
C GLN A 301 9.93 0.80 -15.60
N LYS A 302 10.22 1.57 -14.54
CA LYS A 302 11.56 1.73 -13.97
C LYS A 302 11.81 0.83 -12.76
N ASN A 303 10.96 -0.16 -12.53
CA ASN A 303 11.16 -1.13 -11.46
C ASN A 303 11.85 -2.40 -12.00
N VAL A 304 12.91 -2.83 -11.32
CA VAL A 304 13.57 -4.11 -11.54
C VAL A 304 13.33 -4.98 -10.31
N SER A 305 12.58 -6.06 -10.49
CA SER A 305 12.33 -7.01 -9.40
C SER A 305 13.44 -8.05 -9.29
N VAL A 306 14.05 -8.15 -8.12
CA VAL A 306 14.89 -9.29 -7.73
C VAL A 306 13.98 -10.35 -7.13
N PHE A 307 13.76 -11.43 -7.89
CA PHE A 307 12.92 -12.55 -7.50
C PHE A 307 13.56 -13.86 -7.97
N LYS A 308 13.81 -14.78 -7.04
CA LYS A 308 14.42 -16.08 -7.33
C LYS A 308 13.52 -17.24 -6.86
N PRO A 309 12.43 -17.53 -7.60
CA PRO A 309 11.43 -18.51 -7.16
C PRO A 309 11.99 -19.94 -7.08
N ASP A 310 12.98 -20.29 -7.90
CA ASP A 310 13.68 -21.57 -7.89
C ASP A 310 14.45 -21.85 -6.59
N THR A 311 14.75 -20.82 -5.78
CA THR A 311 15.33 -20.98 -4.45
C THR A 311 14.38 -21.65 -3.46
N CYS A 312 13.06 -21.62 -3.68
CA CYS A 312 12.08 -22.21 -2.77
C CYS A 312 10.94 -22.86 -3.56
N PRO A 313 10.67 -24.18 -3.39
CA PRO A 313 9.64 -24.87 -4.18
C PRO A 313 8.22 -24.35 -3.97
N HIS A 314 8.01 -23.55 -2.91
CA HIS A 314 6.72 -22.93 -2.59
C HIS A 314 6.58 -21.49 -3.07
N ALA A 315 7.64 -20.86 -3.56
CA ALA A 315 7.59 -19.48 -4.00
C ALA A 315 7.00 -19.39 -5.42
N PRO A 316 6.06 -18.46 -5.69
CA PRO A 316 5.38 -17.55 -4.76
C PRO A 316 4.26 -18.24 -3.95
N CYS A 317 4.28 -18.13 -2.62
CA CYS A 317 3.32 -18.82 -1.72
C CYS A 317 2.10 -17.95 -1.31
N ARG A 318 2.17 -16.64 -1.55
CA ARG A 318 1.12 -15.62 -1.31
C ARG A 318 0.44 -15.71 0.07
N PRO A 319 1.18 -15.61 1.18
CA PRO A 319 0.60 -15.76 2.51
C PRO A 319 -0.09 -14.49 3.00
N HIS A 320 -1.37 -14.59 3.38
CA HIS A 320 -2.12 -13.46 3.96
C HIS A 320 -1.80 -13.20 5.45
N ALA A 321 -1.36 -14.20 6.22
CA ALA A 321 -1.24 -14.13 7.68
C ALA A 321 0.14 -14.62 8.22
N GLY A 322 1.23 -14.30 7.51
CA GLY A 322 2.59 -14.70 7.90
C GLY A 322 3.06 -16.00 7.25
N LEU A 323 4.31 -16.42 7.52
CA LEU A 323 4.91 -17.58 6.84
C LEU A 323 4.06 -18.83 7.13
N PRO A 324 3.62 -19.58 6.09
CA PRO A 324 2.82 -20.77 6.28
C PRO A 324 3.72 -21.90 6.78
N GLN A 325 4.05 -21.91 8.08
CA GLN A 325 5.06 -22.79 8.69
C GLN A 325 4.85 -24.26 8.32
N ALA A 326 3.60 -24.72 8.22
CA ALA A 326 3.28 -26.08 7.77
C ALA A 326 3.72 -26.36 6.33
N LYS A 327 3.54 -25.40 5.41
CA LYS A 327 4.00 -25.50 4.01
C LYS A 327 5.52 -25.34 3.90
N CYS A 328 6.19 -24.68 4.85
CA CYS A 328 7.63 -24.46 4.79
C CYS A 328 8.48 -25.65 5.29
N LYS A 329 7.85 -26.72 5.82
CA LYS A 329 8.57 -27.84 6.48
C LYS A 329 9.52 -28.62 5.57
N ASP A 330 9.22 -28.69 4.28
CA ASP A 330 9.94 -29.42 3.23
C ASP A 330 10.79 -28.50 2.33
N ALA A 331 10.83 -27.19 2.62
CA ALA A 331 11.74 -26.28 1.93
C ALA A 331 13.20 -26.68 2.20
N THR A 332 13.93 -27.00 1.13
CA THR A 332 15.28 -27.59 1.17
C THR A 332 16.32 -26.65 1.80
N ASN A 333 16.04 -25.36 1.86
CA ASN A 333 16.88 -24.31 2.42
C ASN A 333 16.32 -23.67 3.71
N LYS A 334 15.41 -24.35 4.41
CA LYS A 334 14.93 -23.90 5.72
C LYS A 334 16.08 -23.78 6.73
N LEU A 335 15.99 -22.81 7.62
CA LEU A 335 16.92 -22.72 8.75
C LEU A 335 16.54 -23.74 9.85
N PRO A 336 17.50 -24.17 10.69
CA PRO A 336 17.23 -25.09 11.80
C PRO A 336 16.26 -24.56 12.88
N LEU A 337 15.94 -23.25 12.85
CA LEU A 337 15.04 -22.56 13.79
C LEU A 337 13.78 -22.04 13.08
N THR A 338 12.81 -21.53 13.86
CA THR A 338 11.63 -20.86 13.32
C THR A 338 12.03 -19.82 12.29
N GLN A 339 11.59 -20.03 11.07
CA GLN A 339 11.92 -19.16 9.97
C GLN A 339 11.00 -17.94 10.01
N TYR A 340 11.61 -16.75 10.10
CA TYR A 340 10.90 -15.46 10.11
C TYR A 340 10.85 -14.81 8.73
N TRP A 341 11.89 -14.99 7.91
CA TRP A 341 12.01 -14.40 6.58
C TRP A 341 11.84 -15.44 5.47
N CYS A 342 11.30 -15.04 4.32
CA CYS A 342 11.16 -15.92 3.17
C CYS A 342 12.53 -16.43 2.68
N ASN A 343 12.60 -17.65 2.18
CA ASN A 343 13.83 -18.16 1.58
C ASN A 343 14.08 -17.65 0.17
N ALA A 344 13.04 -17.31 -0.59
CA ALA A 344 13.20 -16.81 -1.96
C ALA A 344 13.69 -15.37 -2.05
N ILE A 345 13.56 -14.60 -0.94
CA ILE A 345 14.11 -13.23 -0.85
C ILE A 345 15.54 -13.23 -0.30
N ARG A 346 16.01 -14.34 0.30
CA ARG A 346 17.36 -14.53 0.82
C ARG A 346 18.28 -15.01 -0.29
#